data_AF-X0WYL7-F1
#
_entry.id   AF-X0WYL7-F1
#
_cell.length_a   1.000
_cell.length_b   1.000
_cell.length_c   1.000
_cell.angle_alpha   90.00
_cell.angle_beta   90.00
_cell.angle_gamma   90.00
#
_symmetry.space_group_name_H-M   'P 1'
#
loop_
_entity.id
_entity.type
_entity.pdbx_description
1 polymer ?
#
loop_
_entity_poly.entity_id
_entity_poly.type
_entity_poly.pdbx_seq_one_letter_code
_entity_poly.pdbx_strand_id
1 'polypeptide(L)'
;MLHPRRVMQGVVAGVRDYGNRMGIPTVNGALYFDPRYLGNPLVYCGNVGLIPQEKSFKEPKPNDLAVGMGGRTGRDGIHGATFSSAELTSESETLSGGAVQIGNAITEKMVLDVLMVARDRGLYNAVTDCGAGGFSSAVGEMGEHIGAEVWLERVPLKYEGLSYTEIWISEAQERMTLAVPEDKWDELRALCESEGVEATVIGRFVPTGRLVLKYNDQQVGDLTMDFLHNGRPPVVRDAVYRPPA
;
A
#
# COMPACT_ATOMS: atom_id res chain seq x y z
N MET A 1 -18.25 6.62 22.93
CA MET A 1 -18.87 6.31 21.61
C MET A 1 -19.33 7.59 20.93
N LEU A 2 -18.99 7.76 19.64
CA LEU A 2 -19.44 8.89 18.83
C LEU A 2 -20.87 8.65 18.33
N HIS A 3 -21.67 9.71 18.26
CA HIS A 3 -23.03 9.61 17.71
C HIS A 3 -23.00 9.22 16.22
N PRO A 4 -23.85 8.31 15.71
CA PRO A 4 -23.82 7.84 14.31
C PRO A 4 -23.86 8.97 13.27
N ARG A 5 -24.61 10.03 13.54
CA ARG A 5 -24.63 11.24 12.69
C ARG A 5 -23.25 11.88 12.52
N ARG A 6 -22.45 11.94 13.59
CA ARG A 6 -21.09 12.51 13.55
C ARG A 6 -20.15 11.63 12.72
N VAL A 7 -20.25 10.31 12.88
CA VAL A 7 -19.46 9.35 12.07
C VAL A 7 -19.82 9.48 10.60
N MET A 8 -21.12 9.42 10.25
CA MET A 8 -21.59 9.59 8.87
C MET A 8 -21.10 10.90 8.25
N GLN A 9 -21.25 12.03 8.94
CA GLN A 9 -20.80 13.34 8.44
C GLN A 9 -19.28 13.36 8.19
N GLY A 10 -18.50 12.75 9.09
CA GLY A 10 -17.05 12.64 8.93
C GLY A 10 -16.65 11.79 7.72
N VAL A 11 -17.27 10.62 7.56
CA VAL A 11 -17.02 9.72 6.41
C VAL A 11 -17.38 10.41 5.10
N VAL A 12 -18.58 10.99 5.01
CA VAL A 12 -19.02 11.72 3.80
C VAL A 12 -18.09 12.89 3.50
N ALA A 13 -17.65 13.63 4.51
CA ALA A 13 -16.70 14.73 4.33
C ALA A 13 -15.35 14.23 3.80
N GLY A 14 -14.80 13.15 4.36
CA GLY A 14 -13.53 12.57 3.92
C GLY A 14 -13.58 12.02 2.50
N VAL A 15 -14.61 11.23 2.17
CA VAL A 15 -14.83 10.68 0.81
C VAL A 15 -14.95 11.82 -0.20
N ARG A 16 -15.75 12.85 0.11
CA ARG A 16 -15.91 14.02 -0.75
C ARG A 16 -14.59 14.79 -0.92
N ASP A 17 -13.86 15.02 0.17
CA ASP A 17 -12.63 15.80 0.17
C ASP A 17 -11.55 15.16 -0.72
N TYR A 18 -11.37 13.85 -0.58
CA TYR A 18 -10.40 13.07 -1.34
C TYR A 18 -10.84 12.88 -2.80
N GLY A 19 -12.05 12.37 -3.03
CA GLY A 19 -12.57 12.09 -4.36
C GLY A 19 -12.64 13.33 -5.26
N ASN A 20 -13.04 14.48 -4.70
CA ASN A 20 -13.10 15.73 -5.47
C ASN A 20 -11.72 16.19 -5.93
N ARG A 21 -10.68 16.07 -5.09
CA ARG A 21 -9.31 16.47 -5.47
C ARG A 21 -8.65 15.48 -6.42
N MET A 22 -9.00 14.20 -6.33
CA MET A 22 -8.65 13.19 -7.32
C MET A 22 -9.38 13.39 -8.66
N GLY A 23 -10.49 14.13 -8.66
CA GLY A 23 -11.35 14.27 -9.83
C GLY A 23 -12.15 13.00 -10.15
N ILE A 24 -12.38 12.15 -9.14
CA ILE A 24 -13.13 10.89 -9.28
C ILE A 24 -14.52 11.08 -8.67
N PRO A 25 -15.60 11.05 -9.47
CA PRO A 25 -16.95 11.28 -8.95
C PRO A 25 -17.48 10.06 -8.18
N THR A 26 -18.12 10.32 -7.04
CA THR A 26 -18.96 9.30 -6.36
C THR A 26 -20.30 9.19 -7.08
N VAL A 27 -20.47 8.15 -7.90
CA VAL A 27 -21.67 7.94 -8.73
C VAL A 27 -22.78 7.15 -8.05
N ASN A 28 -22.47 6.40 -6.99
CA ASN A 28 -23.43 5.58 -6.24
C ASN A 28 -22.96 5.42 -4.78
N GLY A 29 -23.89 5.10 -3.87
CA GLY A 29 -23.61 4.84 -2.47
C GLY A 29 -24.87 4.46 -1.69
N ALA A 30 -24.69 3.82 -0.54
CA ALA A 30 -25.78 3.45 0.37
C ALA A 30 -25.41 3.80 1.82
N LEU A 31 -26.41 4.22 2.59
CA LEU A 31 -26.29 4.47 4.03
C LEU A 31 -27.31 3.60 4.76
N TYR A 32 -26.84 2.88 5.77
CA TYR A 32 -27.69 2.02 6.59
C TYR A 32 -27.32 2.17 8.06
N PHE A 33 -28.32 2.33 8.91
CA PHE A 33 -28.15 2.51 10.36
C PHE A 33 -28.79 1.34 11.09
N ASP A 34 -28.00 0.70 11.96
CA ASP A 34 -28.45 -0.42 12.78
C ASP A 34 -27.73 -0.37 14.13
N PRO A 35 -28.43 -0.62 15.26
CA PRO A 35 -27.79 -0.69 16.58
C PRO A 35 -26.59 -1.64 16.65
N ARG A 36 -26.54 -2.68 15.81
CA ARG A 36 -25.43 -3.63 15.75
C ARG A 36 -24.11 -3.02 15.29
N TYR A 37 -24.13 -1.85 14.64
CA TYR A 37 -22.93 -1.14 14.17
C TYR A 37 -22.45 -0.02 15.11
N LEU A 38 -23.06 0.14 16.31
CA LEU A 38 -22.71 1.22 17.24
C LEU A 38 -21.24 1.17 17.70
N GLY A 39 -20.69 -0.04 17.90
CA GLY A 39 -19.30 -0.24 18.31
C GLY A 39 -18.31 -0.32 17.14
N ASN A 40 -18.78 -0.73 15.96
CA ASN A 40 -17.95 -0.89 14.77
C ASN A 40 -18.69 -0.40 13.52
N PRO A 41 -18.57 0.89 13.16
CA PRO A 41 -19.15 1.42 11.95
C PRO A 41 -18.41 0.88 10.72
N LEU A 42 -19.15 0.42 9.71
CA LEU A 42 -18.57 -0.11 8.49
C LEU A 42 -18.52 0.97 7.40
N VAL A 43 -17.35 1.12 6.78
CA VAL A 43 -17.12 2.03 5.66
C VAL A 43 -16.56 1.22 4.49
N TYR A 44 -17.32 1.17 3.41
CA TYR A 44 -16.91 0.52 2.17
C TYR A 44 -16.74 1.58 1.09
N CYS A 45 -15.56 1.61 0.49
CA CYS A 45 -15.22 2.47 -0.64
C CYS A 45 -14.76 1.58 -1.80
N GLY A 46 -15.24 1.86 -3.00
CA GLY A 46 -14.88 1.11 -4.20
C GLY A 46 -14.78 2.04 -5.40
N ASN A 47 -13.83 1.75 -6.28
CA ASN A 47 -13.59 2.50 -7.51
C ASN A 47 -13.82 1.59 -8.72
N VAL A 48 -14.28 2.19 -9.82
CA VAL A 48 -14.38 1.53 -11.13
C VAL A 48 -13.60 2.37 -12.12
N GLY A 49 -12.73 1.73 -12.90
CA GLY A 49 -11.90 2.37 -13.93
C GLY A 49 -11.88 1.55 -15.22
N LEU A 50 -11.43 2.18 -16.29
CA LEU A 50 -11.23 1.55 -17.59
C LEU A 50 -9.74 1.36 -17.85
N ILE A 51 -9.38 0.21 -18.40
CA ILE A 51 -8.01 -0.10 -18.83
C ILE A 51 -8.06 -0.85 -20.17
N PRO A 52 -7.14 -0.56 -21.12
CA PRO A 52 -6.99 -1.40 -22.30
C PRO A 52 -6.69 -2.85 -21.91
N GLN A 53 -7.31 -3.81 -22.60
CA GLN A 53 -7.24 -5.23 -22.24
C GLN A 53 -5.80 -5.76 -22.26
N GLU A 54 -4.99 -5.32 -23.22
CA GLU A 54 -3.58 -5.69 -23.33
C GLU A 54 -2.70 -5.13 -22.19
N LYS A 55 -3.19 -4.12 -21.47
CA LYS A 55 -2.52 -3.51 -20.32
C LYS A 55 -3.04 -4.03 -18.98
N SER A 56 -4.00 -4.97 -18.96
CA SER A 56 -4.56 -5.54 -17.71
C SER A 56 -3.69 -6.63 -17.09
N PHE A 57 -2.63 -7.05 -17.77
CA PHE A 57 -1.69 -8.06 -17.30
C PHE A 57 -0.42 -7.38 -16.81
N LYS A 58 0.06 -7.82 -15.65
CA LYS A 58 1.27 -7.31 -15.00
C LYS A 58 2.07 -8.47 -14.43
N GLU A 59 3.37 -8.49 -14.66
CA GLU A 59 4.27 -9.49 -14.08
C GLU A 59 5.68 -8.89 -13.95
N PRO A 60 6.23 -8.81 -12.73
CA PRO A 60 7.63 -8.43 -12.54
C PRO A 60 8.55 -9.41 -13.26
N LYS A 61 9.67 -8.92 -13.81
CA LYS A 61 10.66 -9.78 -14.47
C LYS A 61 11.96 -9.85 -13.66
N PRO A 62 12.72 -10.95 -13.77
CA PRO A 62 14.07 -11.01 -13.21
C PRO A 62 14.92 -9.82 -13.68
N ASN A 63 15.63 -9.21 -12.73
CA ASN A 63 16.47 -8.03 -12.87
C ASN A 63 15.73 -6.69 -13.05
N ASP A 64 14.40 -6.66 -13.07
CA ASP A 64 13.66 -5.40 -12.97
C ASP A 64 14.05 -4.66 -11.70
N LEU A 65 14.18 -3.34 -11.79
CA LEU A 65 14.34 -2.46 -10.66
C LEU A 65 13.04 -2.42 -9.86
N ALA A 66 13.13 -2.52 -8.54
CA ALA A 66 12.03 -2.23 -7.64
C ALA A 66 12.04 -0.72 -7.34
N VAL A 67 11.01 -0.01 -7.79
CA VAL A 67 10.92 1.45 -7.69
C VAL A 67 9.75 1.83 -6.79
N GLY A 68 10.01 2.61 -5.76
CA GLY A 68 8.98 3.30 -4.99
C GLY A 68 8.65 4.63 -5.67
N MET A 69 7.36 4.93 -5.87
CA MET A 69 6.85 6.15 -6.49
C MET A 69 5.79 6.80 -5.61
N GLY A 70 5.85 8.13 -5.48
CA GLY A 70 4.83 8.95 -4.82
C GLY A 70 5.24 9.46 -3.45
N GLY A 71 4.42 9.21 -2.43
CA GLY A 71 4.56 9.75 -1.09
C GLY A 71 5.85 9.31 -0.36
N ARG A 72 6.31 10.14 0.57
CA ARG A 72 7.46 9.81 1.45
C ARG A 72 7.05 8.94 2.63
N THR A 73 7.99 8.12 3.09
CA THR A 73 7.79 7.17 4.18
C THR A 73 7.90 7.85 5.55
N GLY A 74 6.94 7.59 6.43
CA GLY A 74 6.91 8.06 7.82
C GLY A 74 6.39 6.99 8.77
N ARG A 75 6.22 7.31 10.05
CA ARG A 75 5.63 6.38 11.04
C ARG A 75 4.10 6.23 10.93
N ASP A 76 3.54 6.60 9.79
CA ASP A 76 2.11 6.53 9.52
C ASP A 76 1.66 5.06 9.43
N GLY A 77 0.66 4.68 10.22
CA GLY A 77 0.00 3.38 10.10
C GLY A 77 0.90 2.18 10.42
N ILE A 78 2.04 2.37 11.10
CA ILE A 78 2.86 1.24 11.54
C ILE A 78 2.03 0.36 12.47
N HIS A 79 1.96 -0.94 12.16
CA HIS A 79 1.07 -1.92 12.77
C HIS A 79 -0.43 -1.74 12.44
N GLY A 80 -0.79 -0.97 11.41
CA GLY A 80 -2.16 -0.81 10.94
C GLY A 80 -2.80 -2.14 10.53
N ALA A 81 -2.08 -2.97 9.76
CA ALA A 81 -2.52 -4.33 9.40
C ALA A 81 -2.77 -5.25 10.62
N THR A 82 -1.90 -5.14 11.64
CA THR A 82 -2.06 -5.89 12.90
C THR A 82 -3.25 -5.37 13.68
N PHE A 83 -3.44 -4.06 13.72
CA PHE A 83 -4.53 -3.39 14.42
C PHE A 83 -5.89 -3.69 13.80
N SER A 84 -6.02 -3.66 12.46
CA SER A 84 -7.26 -4.00 11.75
C SER A 84 -7.66 -5.47 11.93
N SER A 85 -6.70 -6.32 12.31
CA SER A 85 -6.88 -7.75 12.55
C SER A 85 -7.06 -8.10 14.04
N ALA A 86 -6.87 -7.11 14.94
CA ALA A 86 -7.00 -7.28 16.39
C ALA A 86 -8.44 -6.97 16.86
N GLU A 87 -8.84 -7.56 17.97
CA GLU A 87 -10.09 -7.16 18.62
C GLU A 87 -9.98 -5.74 19.17
N LEU A 88 -10.98 -4.90 18.87
CA LEU A 88 -11.05 -3.53 19.38
C LEU A 88 -11.34 -3.57 20.89
N THR A 89 -10.31 -3.33 21.72
CA THR A 89 -10.42 -3.21 23.18
C THR A 89 -10.39 -1.74 23.63
N SER A 90 -10.69 -1.44 24.90
CA SER A 90 -10.58 -0.07 25.43
C SER A 90 -9.15 0.49 25.40
N GLU A 91 -8.12 -0.37 25.34
CA GLU A 91 -6.71 0.03 25.20
C GLU A 91 -6.34 0.37 23.74
N SER A 92 -7.18 0.00 22.77
CA SER A 92 -6.97 0.36 21.36
C SER A 92 -7.04 1.87 21.13
N GLU A 93 -7.82 2.62 21.93
CA GLU A 93 -8.00 4.07 21.79
C GLU A 93 -6.71 4.87 22.03
N THR A 94 -5.83 4.44 22.95
CA THR A 94 -4.55 5.10 23.24
C THR A 94 -3.45 4.73 22.25
N LEU A 95 -3.52 3.54 21.63
CA LEU A 95 -2.62 3.10 20.56
C LEU A 95 -3.01 3.66 19.17
N SER A 96 -4.26 4.07 18.99
CA SER A 96 -4.84 4.48 17.70
C SER A 96 -4.25 5.76 17.09
N GLY A 97 -3.62 6.63 17.89
CA GLY A 97 -3.14 7.93 17.41
C GLY A 97 -2.11 7.85 16.27
N GLY A 98 -1.28 6.80 16.25
CA GLY A 98 -0.31 6.53 15.18
C GLY A 98 -0.87 5.75 13.99
N ALA A 99 -2.06 5.15 14.14
CA ALA A 99 -2.71 4.35 13.11
C ALA A 99 -3.55 5.19 12.13
N VAL A 100 -3.86 6.45 12.48
CA VAL A 100 -4.61 7.36 11.61
C VAL A 100 -3.71 7.85 10.48
N GLN A 101 -3.92 7.27 9.30
CA GLN A 101 -3.28 7.70 8.06
C GLN A 101 -3.85 9.06 7.62
N ILE A 102 -2.96 10.00 7.28
CA ILE A 102 -3.35 11.28 6.68
C ILE A 102 -3.00 11.21 5.20
N GLY A 103 -4.03 11.09 4.37
CA GLY A 103 -3.84 11.04 2.93
C GLY A 103 -3.69 12.43 2.29
N ASN A 104 -3.09 12.46 1.10
CA ASN A 104 -2.88 13.62 0.26
C ASN A 104 -3.31 13.32 -1.19
N ALA A 105 -4.60 13.60 -1.46
CA ALA A 105 -5.20 13.40 -2.78
C ALA A 105 -4.49 14.13 -3.93
N ILE A 106 -3.76 15.22 -3.67
CA ILE A 106 -3.03 15.92 -4.74
C ILE A 106 -1.82 15.07 -5.17
N THR A 107 -1.07 14.54 -4.21
CA THR A 107 0.04 13.61 -4.50
C THR A 107 -0.46 12.38 -5.24
N GLU A 108 -1.56 11.76 -4.77
CA GLU A 108 -2.11 10.59 -5.45
C GLU A 108 -2.57 10.90 -6.88
N LYS A 109 -3.15 12.09 -7.12
CA LYS A 109 -3.53 12.51 -8.47
C LYS A 109 -2.34 12.64 -9.41
N MET A 110 -1.25 13.25 -8.94
CA MET A 110 -0.01 13.37 -9.70
C MET A 110 0.60 12.00 -10.02
N VAL A 111 0.62 11.10 -9.04
CA VAL A 111 1.08 9.70 -9.23
C VAL A 111 0.20 8.98 -10.25
N LEU A 112 -1.13 9.11 -10.16
CA LEU A 112 -2.05 8.51 -11.12
C LEU A 112 -1.77 9.00 -12.56
N ASP A 113 -1.59 10.30 -12.75
CA ASP A 113 -1.34 10.87 -14.08
C ASP A 113 -0.03 10.36 -14.68
N VAL A 114 1.05 10.33 -13.88
CA VAL A 114 2.34 9.76 -14.28
C VAL A 114 2.20 8.28 -14.62
N LEU A 115 1.51 7.49 -13.80
CA LEU A 115 1.32 6.07 -14.03
C LEU A 115 0.59 5.78 -15.34
N MET A 116 -0.43 6.57 -15.68
CA MET A 116 -1.16 6.42 -16.94
C MET A 116 -0.25 6.64 -18.15
N VAL A 117 0.58 7.68 -18.12
CA VAL A 117 1.55 7.96 -19.19
C VAL A 117 2.64 6.88 -19.24
N ALA A 118 3.17 6.48 -18.08
CA ALA A 118 4.19 5.44 -17.99
C ALA A 118 3.69 4.08 -18.52
N ARG A 119 2.43 3.71 -18.24
CA ARG A 119 1.78 2.52 -18.79
C ARG A 119 1.72 2.54 -20.31
N ASP A 120 1.28 3.68 -20.86
CA ASP A 120 1.07 3.82 -22.30
C ASP A 120 2.39 3.76 -23.07
N ARG A 121 3.46 4.32 -22.48
CA ARG A 121 4.83 4.22 -22.99
C ARG A 121 5.52 2.88 -22.69
N GLY A 122 4.95 2.04 -21.82
CA GLY A 122 5.51 0.74 -21.45
C GLY A 122 6.78 0.84 -20.59
N LEU A 123 6.80 1.76 -19.63
CA LEU A 123 7.98 2.05 -18.79
C LEU A 123 8.13 1.12 -17.58
N TYR A 124 7.15 0.24 -17.32
CA TYR A 124 7.20 -0.74 -16.24
C TYR A 124 6.50 -2.04 -16.67
N ASN A 125 6.93 -3.17 -16.11
CA ASN A 125 6.30 -4.48 -16.35
C ASN A 125 5.18 -4.78 -15.36
N ALA A 126 5.29 -4.27 -14.13
CA ALA A 126 4.28 -4.43 -13.10
C ALA A 126 4.23 -3.26 -12.12
N VAL A 127 3.09 -3.11 -11.45
CA VAL A 127 2.83 -2.08 -10.44
C VAL A 127 1.84 -2.61 -9.38
N THR A 128 2.02 -2.21 -8.13
CA THR A 128 1.06 -2.43 -7.05
C THR A 128 1.06 -1.25 -6.08
N ASP A 129 -0.03 -1.04 -5.37
CA ASP A 129 -0.14 -0.02 -4.34
C ASP A 129 0.54 -0.45 -3.03
N CYS A 130 1.01 0.51 -2.24
CA CYS A 130 1.54 0.28 -0.91
C CYS A 130 0.45 0.58 0.14
N GLY A 131 -0.31 -0.45 0.50
CA GLY A 131 -1.34 -0.39 1.54
C GLY A 131 -0.86 -0.94 2.89
N ALA A 132 -1.62 -1.90 3.42
CA ALA A 132 -1.31 -2.61 4.66
C ALA A 132 0.06 -3.31 4.57
N GLY A 133 0.92 -3.13 5.57
CA GLY A 133 2.29 -3.64 5.56
C GLY A 133 3.27 -2.89 4.62
N GLY A 134 2.81 -1.90 3.86
CA GLY A 134 3.68 -1.01 3.08
C GLY A 134 4.54 -1.71 2.02
N PHE A 135 5.81 -1.32 1.94
CA PHE A 135 6.77 -1.94 1.01
C PHE A 135 6.96 -3.43 1.31
N SER A 136 6.77 -3.86 2.57
CA SER A 136 6.91 -5.28 2.91
C SER A 136 5.90 -6.19 2.21
N SER A 137 4.64 -5.75 2.12
CA SER A 137 3.60 -6.45 1.34
C SER A 137 3.81 -6.22 -0.14
N ALA A 138 3.95 -4.96 -0.58
CA ALA A 138 4.02 -4.65 -2.01
C ALA A 138 5.20 -5.34 -2.73
N VAL A 139 6.41 -5.25 -2.20
CA VAL A 139 7.59 -5.91 -2.78
C VAL A 139 7.55 -7.42 -2.53
N GLY A 140 7.08 -7.86 -1.35
CA GLY A 140 6.98 -9.28 -1.00
C GLY A 140 6.04 -10.06 -1.93
N GLU A 141 4.87 -9.48 -2.25
CA GLU A 141 3.89 -10.04 -3.18
C GLU A 141 4.40 -10.00 -4.62
N MET A 142 4.93 -8.86 -5.08
CA MET A 142 5.50 -8.77 -6.43
C MET A 142 6.69 -9.74 -6.62
N GLY A 143 7.47 -9.97 -5.57
CA GLY A 143 8.62 -10.84 -5.58
C GLY A 143 8.34 -12.31 -5.29
N GLU A 144 7.09 -12.72 -5.03
CA GLU A 144 6.75 -14.06 -4.49
C GLU A 144 7.44 -15.22 -5.22
N HIS A 145 7.45 -15.19 -6.56
CA HIS A 145 8.02 -16.27 -7.38
C HIS A 145 9.43 -15.98 -7.93
N ILE A 146 10.01 -14.83 -7.60
CA ILE A 146 11.31 -14.38 -8.12
C ILE A 146 12.31 -14.25 -6.96
N GLY A 147 11.97 -13.49 -5.93
CA GLY A 147 12.90 -12.94 -4.97
C GLY A 147 13.13 -11.45 -5.18
N ALA A 148 13.67 -10.78 -4.17
CA ALA A 148 13.95 -9.34 -4.19
C ALA A 148 15.13 -9.01 -3.26
N GLU A 149 15.95 -8.07 -3.69
CA GLU A 149 16.90 -7.36 -2.83
C GLU A 149 16.43 -5.91 -2.66
N VAL A 150 16.29 -5.45 -1.42
CA VAL A 150 15.80 -4.10 -1.09
C VAL A 150 16.84 -3.33 -0.30
N TRP A 151 17.02 -2.05 -0.65
CA TRP A 151 17.95 -1.09 -0.07
C TRP A 151 17.18 -0.03 0.70
N LEU A 152 16.98 -0.27 2.00
CA LEU A 152 16.08 0.52 2.84
C LEU A 152 16.59 1.95 3.07
N GLU A 153 17.90 2.19 3.00
CA GLU A 153 18.48 3.53 3.13
C GLU A 153 18.15 4.46 1.95
N ARG A 154 17.69 3.90 0.82
CA ARG A 154 17.30 4.69 -0.37
C ARG A 154 15.87 5.17 -0.33
N VAL A 155 15.04 4.64 0.58
CA VAL A 155 13.63 5.00 0.65
C VAL A 155 13.47 6.46 1.08
N PRO A 156 12.76 7.32 0.32
CA PRO A 156 12.52 8.70 0.72
C PRO A 156 11.73 8.79 2.03
N LEU A 157 12.23 9.56 3.00
CA LEU A 157 11.63 9.71 4.33
C LEU A 157 11.02 11.10 4.53
N LYS A 158 9.91 11.19 5.27
CA LYS A 158 9.31 12.47 5.69
C LYS A 158 10.19 13.22 6.70
N TYR A 159 10.86 12.48 7.57
CA TYR A 159 11.76 12.97 8.61
C TYR A 159 12.79 11.91 8.95
N GLU A 160 13.92 12.32 9.51
CA GLU A 160 14.99 11.42 9.94
C GLU A 160 14.59 10.62 11.19
N GLY A 161 15.34 9.53 11.46
CA GLY A 161 15.22 8.76 12.71
C GLY A 161 14.25 7.58 12.68
N LEU A 162 13.76 7.18 11.51
CA LEU A 162 13.12 5.87 11.35
C LEU A 162 14.18 4.76 11.37
N SER A 163 13.87 3.67 12.05
CA SER A 163 14.60 2.41 11.93
C SER A 163 14.30 1.72 10.59
N TYR A 164 15.19 0.83 10.15
CA TYR A 164 14.98 0.05 8.92
C TYR A 164 13.68 -0.77 8.95
N THR A 165 13.26 -1.24 10.13
CA THR A 165 11.97 -1.92 10.30
C THR A 165 10.82 -0.97 10.04
N GLU A 166 10.83 0.22 10.64
CA GLU A 166 9.78 1.23 10.44
C GLU A 166 9.70 1.68 8.97
N ILE A 167 10.84 1.81 8.28
CA ILE A 167 10.86 2.11 6.84
C ILE A 167 10.16 1.00 6.05
N TRP A 168 10.46 -0.26 6.38
CA TRP A 168 9.97 -1.42 5.65
C TRP A 168 8.47 -1.67 5.80
N ILE A 169 7.94 -1.50 7.02
CA ILE A 169 6.54 -1.81 7.35
C ILE A 169 5.62 -0.58 7.44
N SER A 170 6.15 0.62 7.16
CA SER A 170 5.36 1.86 7.14
C SER A 170 4.20 1.76 6.18
N GLU A 171 3.01 2.20 6.61
CA GLU A 171 1.78 2.28 5.80
C GLU A 171 1.47 3.72 5.39
N ALA A 172 2.52 4.55 5.20
CA ALA A 172 2.39 5.87 4.62
C ALA A 172 1.68 5.81 3.25
N GLN A 173 0.84 6.81 3.00
CA GLN A 173 -0.09 6.82 1.87
C GLN A 173 0.55 7.33 0.57
N GLU A 174 -0.23 7.27 -0.51
CA GLU A 174 0.11 7.72 -1.87
C GLU A 174 1.38 7.10 -2.46
N ARG A 175 1.67 5.83 -2.11
CA ARG A 175 2.85 5.12 -2.59
C ARG A 175 2.47 3.95 -3.49
N MET A 176 3.25 3.80 -4.55
CA MET A 176 3.17 2.69 -5.49
C MET A 176 4.54 2.03 -5.59
N THR A 177 4.56 0.71 -5.77
CA THR A 177 5.77 -0.06 -6.07
C THR A 177 5.70 -0.55 -7.52
N LEU A 178 6.75 -0.31 -8.29
CA LEU A 178 6.85 -0.68 -9.71
C LEU A 178 8.01 -1.66 -9.93
N ALA A 179 7.84 -2.55 -10.90
CA ALA A 179 8.91 -3.35 -11.51
C ALA A 179 9.29 -2.73 -12.85
N VAL A 180 10.47 -2.12 -12.92
CA VAL A 180 10.91 -1.25 -14.01
C VAL A 180 12.11 -1.87 -14.72
N PRO A 181 12.05 -2.13 -16.04
CA PRO A 181 13.23 -2.52 -16.81
C PRO A 181 14.35 -1.49 -16.66
N GLU A 182 15.59 -1.93 -16.51
CA GLU A 182 16.72 -1.04 -16.25
C GLU A 182 16.96 -0.03 -17.39
N ASP A 183 16.69 -0.41 -18.63
CA ASP A 183 16.77 0.46 -19.82
C ASP A 183 15.63 1.50 -19.90
N LYS A 184 14.59 1.36 -19.08
CA LYS A 184 13.44 2.28 -19.00
C LYS A 184 13.51 3.24 -17.82
N TRP A 185 14.43 3.02 -16.89
CA TRP A 185 14.53 3.81 -15.67
C TRP A 185 14.73 5.31 -15.94
N ASP A 186 15.65 5.67 -16.82
CA ASP A 186 15.94 7.08 -17.09
C ASP A 186 14.74 7.82 -17.70
N GLU A 187 13.98 7.14 -18.57
CA GLU A 187 12.76 7.71 -19.14
C GLU A 187 11.65 7.85 -18.09
N LEU A 188 11.45 6.83 -17.25
CA LEU A 188 10.47 6.90 -16.15
C LEU A 188 10.82 8.01 -15.16
N ARG A 189 12.09 8.10 -14.76
CA ARG A 189 12.58 9.14 -13.85
C ARG A 189 12.33 10.53 -14.43
N ALA A 190 12.68 10.76 -15.69
CA ALA A 190 12.47 12.05 -16.34
C ALA A 190 10.97 12.43 -16.42
N LEU A 191 10.09 11.44 -16.66
CA LEU A 191 8.64 11.65 -16.64
C LEU A 191 8.18 12.06 -15.22
N CYS A 192 8.59 11.33 -14.19
CA CYS A 192 8.26 11.64 -12.80
C CYS A 192 8.73 13.04 -12.40
N GLU A 193 9.98 13.40 -12.73
CA GLU A 193 10.56 14.72 -12.45
C GLU A 193 9.78 15.85 -13.16
N SER A 194 9.35 15.64 -14.41
CA SER A 194 8.58 16.64 -15.16
C SER A 194 7.21 16.95 -14.55
N GLU A 195 6.64 15.99 -13.83
CA GLU A 195 5.35 16.11 -13.15
C GLU A 195 5.49 16.32 -11.63
N GLY A 196 6.71 16.49 -11.12
CA GLY A 196 6.96 16.69 -9.68
C GLY A 196 6.65 15.48 -8.80
N VAL A 197 6.66 14.27 -9.36
CA VAL A 197 6.48 13.01 -8.62
C VAL A 197 7.83 12.44 -8.22
N GLU A 198 8.02 12.13 -6.94
CA GLU A 198 9.24 11.47 -6.47
C GLU A 198 9.21 9.98 -6.82
N ALA A 199 10.26 9.49 -7.47
CA ALA A 199 10.45 8.07 -7.76
C ALA A 199 11.89 7.67 -7.43
N THR A 200 12.06 6.52 -6.78
CA THR A 200 13.37 6.08 -6.30
C THR A 200 13.53 4.57 -6.47
N VAL A 201 14.67 4.16 -7.01
CA VAL A 201 15.05 2.75 -7.03
C VAL A 201 15.39 2.32 -5.61
N ILE A 202 14.52 1.51 -5.02
CA ILE A 202 14.64 0.98 -3.66
C ILE A 202 15.12 -0.46 -3.63
N GLY A 203 15.28 -1.11 -4.79
CA GLY A 203 15.73 -2.49 -4.85
C GLY A 203 15.78 -3.05 -6.27
N ARG A 204 15.87 -4.38 -6.36
CA ARG A 204 15.82 -5.15 -7.60
C ARG A 204 15.15 -6.48 -7.36
N PHE A 205 14.35 -6.95 -8.32
CA PHE A 205 13.82 -8.31 -8.32
C PHE A 205 14.90 -9.27 -8.81
N VAL A 206 15.36 -10.18 -7.96
CA VAL A 206 16.49 -11.07 -8.23
C VAL A 206 15.99 -12.51 -8.15
N PRO A 207 16.23 -13.39 -9.14
CA PRO A 207 15.65 -14.72 -9.23
C PRO A 207 16.32 -15.73 -8.28
N THR A 208 16.36 -15.42 -6.99
CA THR A 208 16.95 -16.24 -5.92
C THR A 208 15.91 -16.99 -5.10
N GLY A 209 14.63 -16.65 -5.24
CA GLY A 209 13.54 -17.11 -4.38
C GLY A 209 13.61 -16.57 -2.94
N ARG A 210 14.41 -15.51 -2.70
CA ARG A 210 14.64 -14.93 -1.37
C ARG A 210 14.32 -13.45 -1.33
N LEU A 211 13.84 -12.98 -0.19
CA LEU A 211 13.74 -11.57 0.16
C LEU A 211 14.97 -11.21 1.01
N VAL A 212 15.84 -10.34 0.48
CA VAL A 212 17.01 -9.81 1.17
C VAL A 212 16.82 -8.32 1.43
N LEU A 213 16.91 -7.91 2.68
CA LEU A 213 16.83 -6.51 3.09
C LEU A 213 18.22 -6.03 3.48
N LYS A 214 18.62 -4.89 2.93
CA LYS A 214 19.86 -4.19 3.25
C LYS A 214 19.56 -2.80 3.81
N TYR A 215 20.41 -2.35 4.72
CA TYR A 215 20.42 -0.99 5.24
C TYR A 215 21.88 -0.56 5.43
N ASN A 216 22.33 0.47 4.70
CA ASN A 216 23.73 0.93 4.70
C ASN A 216 24.73 -0.22 4.45
N ASP A 217 24.51 -0.96 3.35
CA ASP A 217 25.30 -2.14 2.94
C ASP A 217 25.31 -3.33 3.92
N GLN A 218 24.59 -3.25 5.04
CA GLN A 218 24.43 -4.36 5.98
C GLN A 218 23.15 -5.14 5.69
N GLN A 219 23.24 -6.47 5.64
CA GLN A 219 22.07 -7.33 5.54
C GLN A 219 21.31 -7.33 6.89
N VAL A 220 20.08 -6.82 6.89
CA VAL A 220 19.21 -6.71 8.07
C VAL A 220 18.04 -7.68 8.03
N GLY A 221 17.79 -8.35 6.91
CA GLY A 221 16.77 -9.39 6.76
C GLY A 221 17.08 -10.33 5.61
N ASP A 222 16.76 -11.62 5.79
CA ASP A 222 16.93 -12.64 4.75
C ASP A 222 15.97 -13.81 5.02
N LEU A 223 14.98 -13.97 4.14
CA LEU A 223 13.92 -14.98 4.24
C LEU A 223 13.68 -15.61 2.87
N THR A 224 13.25 -16.87 2.82
CA THR A 224 12.71 -17.43 1.58
C THR A 224 11.33 -16.85 1.30
N MET A 225 11.00 -16.60 0.03
CA MET A 225 9.66 -16.16 -0.34
C MET A 225 8.60 -17.21 0.02
N ASP A 226 8.94 -18.51 -0.10
CA ASP A 226 8.06 -19.60 0.33
C ASP A 226 7.71 -19.52 1.82
N PHE A 227 8.68 -19.27 2.71
CA PHE A 227 8.40 -19.11 4.12
C PHE A 227 7.57 -17.86 4.41
N LEU A 228 7.85 -16.75 3.70
CA LEU A 228 7.10 -15.50 3.87
C LEU A 228 5.61 -15.67 3.56
N HIS A 229 5.28 -16.38 2.47
CA HIS A 229 3.91 -16.53 1.99
C HIS A 229 3.19 -17.76 2.55
N ASN A 230 3.90 -18.88 2.76
CA ASN A 230 3.30 -20.16 3.18
C ASN A 230 3.69 -20.60 4.60
N GLY A 231 4.54 -19.84 5.30
CA GLY A 231 5.06 -20.24 6.62
C GLY A 231 4.08 -20.08 7.78
N ARG A 232 2.94 -19.39 7.59
CA ARG A 232 1.95 -19.18 8.65
C ARG A 232 1.11 -20.46 8.86
N PRO A 233 1.07 -21.04 10.08
CA PRO A 233 0.24 -22.20 10.34
C PRO A 233 -1.26 -21.88 10.15
N PRO A 234 -2.04 -22.78 9.51
CA PRO A 234 -3.47 -22.58 9.36
C PRO A 234 -4.17 -22.65 10.72
N VAL A 235 -5.14 -21.76 10.93
CA VAL A 235 -5.99 -21.77 12.13
C VAL A 235 -7.23 -22.62 11.84
N VAL A 236 -7.33 -23.77 12.49
CA VAL A 236 -8.53 -24.64 12.43
C VAL A 236 -9.51 -24.20 13.52
N ARG A 237 -10.78 -23.97 13.16
CA ARG A 237 -11.85 -23.60 14.10
C ARG A 237 -13.04 -24.53 13.94
N ASP A 238 -13.58 -24.99 15.07
CA ASP A 238 -14.83 -25.73 15.10
C ASP A 238 -16.01 -24.76 15.06
N ALA A 239 -16.98 -25.00 14.18
CA ALA A 239 -18.20 -24.20 14.07
C ALA A 239 -19.43 -25.09 14.20
N VAL A 240 -20.43 -24.62 14.95
CA VAL A 240 -21.73 -25.31 15.11
C VAL A 240 -22.82 -24.42 14.54
N TYR A 241 -23.49 -24.88 13.48
CA TYR A 241 -24.66 -24.18 12.94
C TYR A 241 -25.88 -24.44 13.82
N ARG A 242 -26.52 -23.36 14.26
CA ARG A 242 -27.83 -23.40 14.93
C ARG A 242 -28.83 -22.63 14.05
N PRO A 243 -29.84 -23.31 13.47
CA PRO A 243 -30.82 -22.62 12.65
C PRO A 243 -31.59 -21.56 13.47
N PRO A 244 -31.97 -20.42 12.87
CA PRO A 244 -32.90 -19.48 13.49
C PRO A 244 -34.24 -20.16 13.76
N ALA A 245 -34.88 -19.83 14.89
CA ALA A 245 -36.23 -20.27 15.24
C ALA A 245 -37.31 -19.56 14.40
#